data_AF-A0A7W1UAT9-F1
#
_entry.id   AF-A0A7W1UAT9-F1
#
_cell.length_a   1.000
_cell.length_b   1.000
_cell.length_c   1.000
_cell.angle_alpha   90.00
_cell.angle_beta   90.00
_cell.angle_gamma   90.00
#
_symmetry.space_group_name_H-M   'P 1'
#
loop_
_entity.id
_entity.type
_entity.pdbx_description
1 polymer ?
#
loop_
_entity_poly.entity_id
_entity_poly.type
_entity_poly.pdbx_seq_one_letter_code
_entity_poly.pdbx_strand_id
1 'polypeptide(L)'
;MSIFAMCSTHIIRILLISLLTTFSGGGWVIPDVFGQEIEEADPPEIANGERLFLETRFAQLFKIFLDDGGDVNDPLPQGDPALDKVTNWQLPPDQFADGPFAGQSMNCRSCHFVDELLDIPKYGMNTYSDFARRSPIPAREDGKHTSVRNAPPLVNSALPRQMFFLHTDAEFPTMVDLVTGTLTGRNYGWLPNEQTSAISHIAKIIREDSGAGDLAQEFGGLSYRVLFTGTDPSIPQEFLIPENFRVEVSQA
;
A
#
# COMPACT_ATOMS: atom_id res chain seq x y z
N MET A 1 -30.16 18.02 5.17
CA MET A 1 -30.80 16.69 5.20
C MET A 1 -29.68 15.69 5.39
N SER A 2 -29.45 15.31 6.64
CA SER A 2 -28.33 14.47 7.07
C SER A 2 -28.69 13.00 6.87
N ILE A 3 -27.78 12.22 6.29
CA ILE A 3 -27.70 10.78 6.52
C ILE A 3 -26.22 10.43 6.64
N PHE A 4 -25.78 10.31 7.89
CA PHE A 4 -24.63 9.52 8.30
C PHE A 4 -24.97 8.05 8.06
N ALA A 5 -24.05 7.28 7.48
CA ALA A 5 -24.09 5.82 7.54
C ALA A 5 -22.67 5.32 7.84
N MET A 6 -22.42 5.06 9.12
CA MET A 6 -21.34 4.20 9.60
C MET A 6 -21.61 2.77 9.12
N CYS A 7 -20.58 2.09 8.60
CA CYS A 7 -20.56 0.64 8.39
C CYS A 7 -19.30 0.13 9.10
N SER A 8 -19.37 -0.13 10.40
CA SER A 8 -19.73 -1.42 11.03
C SER A 8 -18.65 -2.49 10.85
N THR A 9 -17.74 -2.48 11.81
CA THR A 9 -16.86 -3.56 12.28
C THR A 9 -17.48 -4.95 12.17
N HIS A 10 -16.82 -5.85 11.44
CA HIS A 10 -17.13 -7.29 11.43
C HIS A 10 -16.51 -7.97 12.66
N ILE A 11 -17.25 -7.98 13.77
CA ILE A 11 -17.01 -8.90 14.89
C ILE A 11 -17.58 -10.26 14.48
N ILE A 12 -16.71 -11.20 14.12
CA ILE A 12 -17.04 -12.59 13.85
C ILE A 12 -17.52 -13.24 15.17
N ARG A 13 -18.82 -13.56 15.24
CA ARG A 13 -19.40 -14.41 16.27
C ARG A 13 -19.17 -15.88 15.89
N ILE A 14 -18.19 -16.54 16.50
CA ILE A 14 -18.08 -18.00 16.44
C ILE A 14 -19.10 -18.59 17.42
N LEU A 15 -20.11 -19.25 16.86
CA LEU A 15 -21.12 -20.03 17.58
C LEU A 15 -20.51 -21.40 17.92
N LEU A 16 -20.20 -21.62 19.19
CA LEU A 16 -19.85 -22.93 19.74
C LEU A 16 -21.04 -23.88 19.65
N ILE A 17 -20.97 -24.89 18.79
CA ILE A 17 -21.83 -26.08 18.84
C ILE A 17 -21.01 -27.18 19.54
N SER A 18 -21.30 -27.39 20.82
CA SER A 18 -20.77 -28.52 21.58
C SER A 18 -21.44 -29.81 21.13
N LEU A 19 -20.75 -30.61 20.32
CA LEU A 19 -21.16 -31.98 20.00
C LEU A 19 -20.52 -32.94 21.01
N LEU A 20 -21.34 -33.48 21.93
CA LEU A 20 -20.94 -34.57 22.81
C LEU A 20 -20.68 -35.84 21.97
N THR A 21 -19.42 -36.25 21.87
CA THR A 21 -19.05 -37.62 21.47
C THR A 21 -18.45 -38.35 22.66
N THR A 22 -19.24 -39.25 23.25
CA THR A 22 -18.76 -40.27 24.18
C THR A 22 -18.01 -41.35 23.40
N PHE A 23 -16.68 -41.30 23.41
CA PHE A 23 -15.83 -42.44 23.06
C PHE A 23 -15.00 -42.83 24.27
N SER A 24 -15.33 -43.99 24.82
CA SER A 24 -14.57 -44.73 25.81
C SER A 24 -13.42 -45.47 25.14
N GLY A 25 -12.18 -45.20 25.55
CA GLY A 25 -11.05 -46.10 25.34
C GLY A 25 -9.75 -45.41 24.92
N GLY A 26 -8.72 -45.54 25.77
CA GLY A 26 -7.32 -45.33 25.38
C GLY A 26 -6.78 -43.93 25.64
N GLY A 27 -6.31 -43.69 26.87
CA GLY A 27 -5.64 -42.44 27.24
C GLY A 27 -4.36 -42.20 26.43
N TRP A 28 -4.41 -41.17 25.60
CA TRP A 28 -3.27 -40.36 25.20
C TRP A 28 -3.66 -38.92 25.55
N VAL A 29 -3.08 -38.41 26.63
CA VAL A 29 -3.21 -36.99 26.99
C VAL A 29 -2.34 -36.24 25.98
N ILE A 30 -2.94 -35.79 24.88
CA ILE A 30 -2.34 -34.72 24.08
C ILE A 30 -2.52 -33.47 24.94
N PRO A 31 -1.44 -32.82 25.41
CA PRO A 31 -1.60 -31.53 26.05
C PRO A 31 -2.20 -30.58 25.01
N ASP A 32 -3.41 -30.10 25.30
CA ASP A 32 -4.01 -28.93 24.66
C ASP A 32 -3.10 -27.73 24.94
N VAL A 33 -2.06 -27.59 24.13
CA VAL A 33 -1.32 -26.34 24.00
C VAL A 33 -2.05 -25.55 22.92
N PHE A 34 -3.25 -25.07 23.26
CA PHE A 34 -3.77 -23.86 22.64
C PHE A 34 -2.94 -22.71 23.18
N GLY A 35 -1.71 -22.58 22.67
CA GLY A 35 -1.01 -21.31 22.74
C GLY A 35 -1.87 -20.31 21.97
N GLN A 36 -2.47 -19.35 22.66
CA GLN A 36 -2.76 -18.09 22.02
C GLN A 36 -1.41 -17.59 21.52
N GLU A 37 -1.16 -17.72 20.22
CA GLU A 37 -0.18 -16.88 19.56
C GLU A 37 -0.65 -15.45 19.86
N ILE A 38 0.04 -14.78 20.77
CA ILE A 38 -0.09 -13.34 20.90
C ILE A 38 0.46 -12.86 19.57
N GLU A 39 -0.45 -12.38 18.71
CA GLU A 39 -0.08 -11.69 17.48
C GLU A 39 0.83 -10.54 17.90
N GLU A 40 2.13 -10.75 17.70
CA GLU A 40 3.14 -9.75 18.03
C GLU A 40 2.89 -8.59 17.08
N ALA A 41 2.64 -7.41 17.64
CA ALA A 41 2.42 -6.22 16.84
C ALA A 41 3.64 -6.00 15.93
N ASP A 42 3.38 -5.64 14.68
CA ASP A 42 4.44 -5.36 13.73
C ASP A 42 5.39 -4.27 14.29
N PRO A 43 6.70 -4.38 14.04
CA PRO A 43 7.65 -3.32 14.33
C PRO A 43 7.20 -1.98 13.73
N PRO A 44 7.47 -0.84 14.38
CA PRO A 44 6.99 0.46 13.90
C PRO A 44 7.38 0.81 12.47
N GLU A 45 8.58 0.42 12.02
CA GLU A 45 9.01 0.63 10.64
C GLU A 45 8.19 -0.18 9.61
N ILE A 46 7.62 -1.33 10.01
CA ILE A 46 6.75 -2.14 9.16
C ILE A 46 5.37 -1.50 9.08
N ALA A 47 4.76 -1.17 10.22
CA ALA A 47 3.46 -0.49 10.26
C ALA A 47 3.49 0.84 9.49
N ASN A 48 4.51 1.67 9.70
CA ASN A 48 4.66 2.93 8.96
C ASN A 48 5.02 2.71 7.48
N GLY A 49 5.72 1.62 7.17
CA GLY A 49 5.97 1.18 5.79
C GLY A 49 4.68 0.85 5.04
N GLU A 50 3.71 0.22 5.71
CA GLU A 50 2.39 -0.06 5.15
C GLU A 50 1.63 1.23 4.81
N ARG A 51 1.65 2.22 5.71
CA ARG A 51 1.08 3.54 5.41
C ARG A 51 1.68 4.14 4.14
N LEU A 52 3.01 4.07 3.97
CA LEU A 52 3.67 4.57 2.76
C LEU A 52 3.33 3.73 1.52
N PHE A 53 3.09 2.43 1.68
CA PHE A 53 2.68 1.53 0.62
C PHE A 53 1.29 1.88 0.06
N LEU A 54 0.44 2.44 0.90
CA LEU A 54 -0.92 2.87 0.57
C LEU A 54 -1.02 4.35 0.19
N GLU A 55 0.04 5.14 0.39
CA GLU A 55 0.04 6.59 0.14
C GLU A 55 -0.13 6.92 -1.35
N THR A 56 -1.21 7.64 -1.66
CA THR A 56 -1.62 7.99 -3.02
C THR A 56 -1.07 9.35 -3.44
N ARG A 57 -0.77 10.24 -2.48
CA ARG A 57 -0.38 11.62 -2.74
C ARG A 57 1.01 11.76 -3.35
N PHE A 58 1.83 10.70 -3.35
CA PHE A 58 3.18 10.73 -3.94
C PHE A 58 3.21 10.64 -5.47
N ALA A 59 2.11 10.21 -6.11
CA ALA A 59 2.05 10.10 -7.56
C ALA A 59 1.88 11.45 -8.28
N GLN A 60 2.30 11.49 -9.54
CA GLN A 60 2.31 12.69 -10.38
C GLN A 60 0.91 13.31 -10.52
N LEU A 61 -0.15 12.51 -10.59
CA LEU A 61 -1.51 13.05 -10.66
C LEU A 61 -1.85 13.95 -9.46
N PHE A 62 -1.44 13.56 -8.25
CA PHE A 62 -1.64 14.40 -7.07
C PHE A 62 -0.80 15.67 -7.15
N LYS A 63 0.40 15.63 -7.74
CA LYS A 63 1.16 16.85 -8.06
C LYS A 63 0.37 17.79 -8.97
N ILE A 64 -0.24 17.27 -10.04
CA ILE A 64 -1.04 18.08 -10.97
C ILE A 64 -2.18 18.77 -10.22
N PHE A 65 -2.89 18.05 -9.35
CA PHE A 65 -3.91 18.63 -8.48
C PHE A 65 -3.39 19.79 -7.61
N LEU A 66 -2.21 19.65 -7.01
CA LEU A 66 -1.60 20.74 -6.23
C LEU A 66 -1.19 21.93 -7.11
N ASP A 67 -0.68 21.68 -8.31
CA ASP A 67 -0.30 22.73 -9.25
C ASP A 67 -1.53 23.53 -9.74
N ASP A 68 -2.70 22.87 -9.81
CA ASP A 68 -3.99 23.47 -10.15
C ASP A 68 -4.67 24.21 -8.97
N GLY A 69 -3.97 24.32 -7.83
CA GLY A 69 -4.40 25.10 -6.66
C GLY A 69 -5.03 24.29 -5.53
N GLY A 70 -4.94 22.95 -5.57
CA GLY A 70 -5.33 22.09 -4.45
C GLY A 70 -4.39 22.17 -3.24
N ASP A 71 -4.83 21.62 -2.11
CA ASP A 71 -4.03 21.49 -0.87
C ASP A 71 -3.57 20.04 -0.63
N VAL A 72 -2.45 19.86 0.08
CA VAL A 72 -1.90 18.53 0.44
C VAL A 72 -2.87 17.69 1.28
N ASN A 73 -3.78 18.33 1.99
CA ASN A 73 -4.73 17.71 2.90
C ASN A 73 -6.15 17.63 2.32
N ASP A 74 -6.37 18.17 1.11
CA ASP A 74 -7.66 18.07 0.44
C ASP A 74 -7.80 16.69 -0.24
N PRO A 75 -9.02 16.12 -0.26
CA PRO A 75 -9.28 14.93 -1.06
C PRO A 75 -9.15 15.24 -2.55
N LEU A 76 -8.63 14.28 -3.30
CA LEU A 76 -8.51 14.41 -4.75
C LEU A 76 -9.92 14.45 -5.39
N PRO A 77 -10.28 15.47 -6.17
CA PRO A 77 -11.63 15.59 -6.74
C PRO A 77 -11.89 14.57 -7.86
N GLN A 78 -10.84 14.11 -8.54
CA GLN A 78 -10.91 13.08 -9.57
C GLN A 78 -9.67 12.17 -9.49
N GLY A 79 -9.90 10.87 -9.38
CA GLY A 79 -8.85 9.85 -9.36
C GLY A 79 -8.13 9.65 -10.69
N ASP A 80 -7.09 8.82 -10.64
CA ASP A 80 -6.34 8.36 -11.80
C ASP A 80 -7.19 7.36 -12.60
N PRO A 81 -7.52 7.66 -13.88
CA PRO A 81 -8.30 6.74 -14.71
C PRO A 81 -7.62 5.38 -14.92
N ALA A 82 -6.30 5.27 -14.73
CA ALA A 82 -5.60 3.99 -14.77
C ALA A 82 -6.06 3.02 -13.67
N LEU A 83 -6.70 3.53 -12.60
CA LEU A 83 -7.19 2.77 -11.47
C LEU A 83 -8.68 2.44 -11.55
N ASP A 84 -9.41 2.92 -12.56
CA ASP A 84 -10.85 2.69 -12.68
C ASP A 84 -11.20 1.21 -12.86
N LYS A 85 -10.30 0.45 -13.50
CA LYS A 85 -10.50 -0.96 -13.85
C LYS A 85 -9.26 -1.79 -13.59
N VAL A 86 -9.46 -3.02 -13.09
CA VAL A 86 -8.36 -3.98 -12.95
C VAL A 86 -8.17 -4.73 -14.26
N THR A 87 -7.06 -4.44 -14.94
CA THR A 87 -6.69 -5.17 -16.16
C THR A 87 -6.36 -6.62 -15.83
N ASN A 88 -7.02 -7.56 -16.48
CA ASN A 88 -6.77 -9.00 -16.35
C ASN A 88 -6.45 -9.61 -17.70
N TRP A 89 -5.27 -10.22 -17.84
CA TRP A 89 -4.80 -10.74 -19.13
C TRP A 89 -5.65 -11.90 -19.69
N GLN A 90 -6.46 -12.54 -18.85
CA GLN A 90 -7.32 -13.66 -19.20
C GLN A 90 -8.71 -13.21 -19.69
N LEU A 91 -9.04 -11.91 -19.53
CA LEU A 91 -10.36 -11.36 -19.80
C LEU A 91 -10.31 -10.30 -20.91
N PRO A 92 -11.41 -10.11 -21.64
CA PRO A 92 -11.57 -8.94 -22.50
C PRO A 92 -11.88 -7.68 -21.66
N PRO A 93 -11.59 -6.45 -22.16
CA PRO A 93 -11.73 -5.22 -21.38
C PRO A 93 -13.13 -4.92 -20.82
N ASP A 94 -14.19 -5.35 -21.52
CA ASP A 94 -15.57 -5.20 -21.08
C ASP A 94 -15.93 -6.08 -19.87
N GLN A 95 -15.04 -7.01 -19.49
CA GLN A 95 -15.17 -7.89 -18.33
C GLN A 95 -14.18 -7.54 -17.21
N PHE A 96 -13.46 -6.43 -17.32
CA PHE A 96 -12.58 -5.98 -16.23
C PHE A 96 -13.42 -5.55 -15.01
N ALA A 97 -12.96 -5.98 -13.83
CA ALA A 97 -13.55 -5.59 -12.57
C ALA A 97 -13.33 -4.09 -12.32
N ASP A 98 -14.22 -3.48 -11.54
CA ASP A 98 -13.98 -2.15 -11.00
C ASP A 98 -12.72 -2.16 -10.12
N GLY A 99 -11.91 -1.12 -10.23
CA GLY A 99 -10.68 -1.00 -9.45
C GLY A 99 -10.97 -0.69 -7.98
N PRO A 100 -10.31 -1.37 -7.02
CA PRO A 100 -10.51 -1.11 -5.60
C PRO A 100 -9.98 0.27 -5.17
N PHE A 101 -9.13 0.88 -6.00
CA PHE A 101 -8.55 2.21 -5.79
C PHE A 101 -9.12 3.27 -6.75
N ALA A 102 -10.25 2.98 -7.40
CA ALA A 102 -10.92 3.94 -8.27
C ALA A 102 -11.24 5.24 -7.52
N GLY A 103 -11.02 6.39 -8.16
CA GLY A 103 -11.17 7.70 -7.54
C GLY A 103 -9.97 8.17 -6.72
N GLN A 104 -8.90 7.37 -6.58
CA GLN A 104 -7.67 7.73 -5.88
C GLN A 104 -6.52 8.00 -6.87
N SER A 105 -5.36 8.42 -6.37
CA SER A 105 -4.12 8.46 -7.15
C SER A 105 -3.29 7.18 -6.93
N MET A 106 -2.29 6.96 -7.78
CA MET A 106 -1.49 5.73 -7.78
C MET A 106 -0.71 5.53 -6.46
N ASN A 107 -0.75 4.32 -5.92
CA ASN A 107 0.08 3.86 -4.81
C ASN A 107 0.72 2.49 -5.13
N CYS A 108 1.51 1.92 -4.22
CA CYS A 108 2.16 0.63 -4.47
C CYS A 108 1.12 -0.50 -4.64
N ARG A 109 0.04 -0.46 -3.85
CA ARG A 109 -1.01 -1.48 -3.84
C ARG A 109 -1.80 -1.55 -5.14
N SER A 110 -1.83 -0.46 -5.90
CA SER A 110 -2.46 -0.39 -7.22
C SER A 110 -1.86 -1.33 -8.27
N CYS A 111 -0.61 -1.80 -8.08
CA CYS A 111 0.02 -2.83 -8.92
C CYS A 111 0.37 -4.11 -8.14
N HIS A 112 0.17 -4.13 -6.83
CA HIS A 112 0.59 -5.21 -5.94
C HIS A 112 -0.58 -5.70 -5.08
N PHE A 113 -1.64 -6.17 -5.73
CA PHE A 113 -2.85 -6.67 -5.06
C PHE A 113 -2.59 -7.90 -4.20
N VAL A 114 -3.38 -8.04 -3.14
CA VAL A 114 -3.41 -9.25 -2.31
C VAL A 114 -4.81 -9.83 -2.29
N ASP A 115 -5.76 -9.19 -1.64
CA ASP A 115 -7.09 -9.74 -1.37
C ASP A 115 -8.24 -8.86 -1.86
N GLU A 116 -7.94 -7.69 -2.45
CA GLU A 116 -8.94 -6.71 -2.90
C GLU A 116 -9.95 -7.27 -3.90
N LEU A 117 -9.62 -8.38 -4.58
CA LEU A 117 -10.43 -9.00 -5.64
C LEU A 117 -10.69 -10.48 -5.36
N LEU A 118 -10.55 -10.92 -4.09
CA LEU A 118 -10.65 -12.32 -3.68
C LEU A 118 -11.94 -13.00 -4.17
N ASP A 119 -13.06 -12.31 -4.06
CA ASP A 119 -14.39 -12.85 -4.32
C ASP A 119 -14.88 -12.65 -5.76
N ILE A 120 -14.06 -12.05 -6.64
CA ILE A 120 -14.44 -11.78 -8.03
C ILE A 120 -14.02 -12.96 -8.93
N PRO A 121 -14.96 -13.60 -9.66
CA PRO A 121 -14.62 -14.71 -10.56
C PRO A 121 -13.51 -14.33 -11.55
N LYS A 122 -12.54 -15.22 -11.74
CA LYS A 122 -11.34 -15.02 -12.60
C LYS A 122 -10.31 -14.03 -12.05
N TYR A 123 -10.56 -13.47 -10.88
CA TYR A 123 -9.57 -12.87 -10.00
C TYR A 123 -9.36 -13.81 -8.81
N GLY A 124 -8.81 -13.29 -7.71
CA GLY A 124 -8.55 -14.05 -6.50
C GLY A 124 -7.47 -13.38 -5.66
N MET A 125 -6.88 -14.16 -4.74
CA MET A 125 -5.74 -13.70 -3.97
C MET A 125 -4.47 -13.68 -4.82
N ASN A 126 -3.66 -12.63 -4.70
CA ASN A 126 -2.32 -12.55 -5.29
C ASN A 126 -1.24 -12.38 -4.22
N THR A 127 -0.01 -12.71 -4.59
CA THR A 127 1.16 -12.58 -3.71
C THR A 127 1.82 -11.22 -3.90
N TYR A 128 1.03 -10.15 -3.80
CA TYR A 128 1.44 -8.78 -4.15
C TYR A 128 1.86 -8.67 -5.62
N SER A 129 0.99 -9.04 -6.55
CA SER A 129 1.20 -8.90 -8.00
C SER A 129 -0.10 -8.49 -8.69
N ASP A 130 -0.02 -7.90 -9.88
CA ASP A 130 -1.21 -7.57 -10.67
C ASP A 130 -1.65 -8.69 -11.63
N PHE A 131 -2.86 -8.54 -12.20
CA PHE A 131 -3.47 -9.49 -13.13
C PHE A 131 -3.19 -9.16 -14.61
N ALA A 132 -2.47 -8.08 -14.91
CA ALA A 132 -2.19 -7.62 -16.26
C ALA A 132 -0.94 -8.30 -16.84
N ARG A 133 -0.80 -8.31 -18.17
CA ARG A 133 0.50 -8.65 -18.81
C ARG A 133 1.53 -7.53 -18.64
N ARG A 134 1.02 -6.31 -18.59
CA ARG A 134 1.75 -5.05 -18.47
C ARG A 134 0.88 -4.15 -17.61
N SER A 135 1.36 -3.79 -16.44
CA SER A 135 0.63 -3.00 -15.44
C SER A 135 0.19 -1.67 -16.07
N PRO A 136 -1.06 -1.23 -15.84
CA PRO A 136 -1.47 0.14 -16.12
C PRO A 136 -0.55 1.14 -15.39
N ILE A 137 -0.32 2.30 -16.00
CA ILE A 137 0.42 3.41 -15.37
C ILE A 137 -0.38 4.70 -15.54
N PRO A 138 -0.13 5.72 -14.68
CA PRO A 138 -0.79 7.01 -14.80
C PRO A 138 -0.62 7.61 -16.20
N ALA A 139 -1.60 8.42 -16.61
CA ALA A 139 -1.50 9.16 -17.86
C ALA A 139 -0.35 10.17 -17.80
N ARG A 140 0.43 10.25 -18.89
CA ARG A 140 1.60 11.12 -19.04
C ARG A 140 1.68 11.66 -20.46
N GLU A 141 2.49 12.69 -20.70
CA GLU A 141 2.64 13.31 -22.02
C GLU A 141 3.29 12.40 -23.09
N ASP A 142 3.95 11.30 -22.69
CA ASP A 142 4.60 10.37 -23.63
C ASP A 142 3.63 9.35 -24.28
N GLY A 143 2.33 9.44 -23.96
CA GLY A 143 1.27 8.60 -24.51
C GLY A 143 1.39 7.12 -24.16
N LYS A 144 2.20 6.76 -23.14
CA LYS A 144 2.27 5.39 -22.64
C LYS A 144 1.30 5.21 -21.49
N HIS A 145 0.52 4.12 -21.57
CA HIS A 145 -0.50 3.76 -20.57
C HIS A 145 -0.20 2.44 -19.86
N THR A 146 0.90 1.77 -20.20
CA THR A 146 1.34 0.55 -19.50
C THR A 146 2.85 0.51 -19.28
N SER A 147 3.27 -0.17 -18.22
CA SER A 147 4.66 -0.59 -17.97
C SER A 147 5.15 -1.54 -19.08
N VAL A 148 6.41 -1.99 -19.05
CA VAL A 148 6.93 -2.95 -20.04
C VAL A 148 6.64 -4.42 -19.68
N ARG A 149 6.32 -4.70 -18.42
CA ARG A 149 6.10 -6.04 -17.84
C ARG A 149 5.07 -5.97 -16.71
N ASN A 150 4.48 -7.09 -16.36
CA ASN A 150 3.65 -7.24 -15.15
C ASN A 150 4.47 -6.94 -13.87
N ALA A 151 3.78 -6.49 -12.82
CA ALA A 151 4.39 -6.30 -11.50
C ALA A 151 4.74 -7.66 -10.87
N PRO A 152 6.02 -7.93 -10.54
CA PRO A 152 6.42 -9.19 -9.93
C PRO A 152 5.84 -9.33 -8.51
N PRO A 153 5.62 -10.56 -8.02
CA PRO A 153 5.16 -10.79 -6.66
C PRO A 153 6.18 -10.26 -5.63
N LEU A 154 5.68 -9.63 -4.56
CA LEU A 154 6.54 -9.11 -3.48
C LEU A 154 6.76 -10.11 -2.34
N VAL A 155 5.93 -11.14 -2.21
CA VAL A 155 6.16 -12.19 -1.21
C VAL A 155 7.53 -12.83 -1.46
N ASN A 156 8.36 -12.89 -0.43
CA ASN A 156 9.76 -13.38 -0.47
C ASN A 156 10.74 -12.55 -1.33
N SER A 157 10.35 -11.37 -1.81
CA SER A 157 11.22 -10.51 -2.64
C SER A 157 12.43 -9.97 -1.87
N ALA A 158 12.25 -9.64 -0.59
CA ALA A 158 13.28 -9.06 0.28
C ALA A 158 14.11 -10.10 1.06
N LEU A 159 13.97 -11.40 0.76
CA LEU A 159 14.77 -12.43 1.45
C LEU A 159 16.28 -12.22 1.17
N PRO A 160 17.14 -12.30 2.20
CA PRO A 160 18.58 -12.18 2.02
C PRO A 160 19.12 -13.24 1.05
N ARG A 161 19.94 -12.82 0.09
CA ARG A 161 20.59 -13.70 -0.91
C ARG A 161 22.01 -13.23 -1.16
N GLN A 162 22.90 -14.15 -1.51
CA GLN A 162 24.29 -13.82 -1.85
C GLN A 162 24.38 -12.84 -3.03
N MET A 163 23.52 -13.03 -4.04
CA MET A 163 23.32 -12.09 -5.14
C MET A 163 21.89 -11.54 -5.03
N PHE A 164 21.77 -10.26 -4.69
CA PHE A 164 20.49 -9.60 -4.51
C PHE A 164 20.25 -8.63 -5.68
N PHE A 165 19.36 -9.04 -6.57
CA PHE A 165 18.93 -8.26 -7.73
C PHE A 165 17.41 -8.19 -7.73
N LEU A 166 16.90 -7.00 -7.95
CA LEU A 166 15.47 -6.72 -8.08
C LEU A 166 15.18 -6.24 -9.50
N HIS A 167 13.91 -6.29 -9.88
CA HIS A 167 13.45 -6.19 -11.26
C HIS A 167 13.90 -7.37 -12.15
N THR A 168 13.16 -7.61 -13.24
CA THR A 168 13.40 -8.77 -14.14
C THR A 168 14.73 -8.65 -14.89
N ASP A 169 15.26 -7.44 -15.03
CA ASP A 169 16.51 -7.10 -15.70
C ASP A 169 17.63 -6.73 -14.71
N ALA A 170 17.44 -6.99 -13.41
CA ALA A 170 18.42 -6.71 -12.36
C ALA A 170 18.81 -5.21 -12.26
N GLU A 171 17.90 -4.32 -12.62
CA GLU A 171 18.10 -2.86 -12.60
C GLU A 171 18.46 -2.34 -11.19
N PHE A 172 17.86 -2.91 -10.14
CA PHE A 172 18.01 -2.41 -8.78
C PHE A 172 18.81 -3.38 -7.89
N PRO A 173 19.94 -2.94 -7.30
CA PRO A 173 20.76 -3.77 -6.44
C PRO A 173 20.31 -3.75 -4.97
N THR A 174 19.38 -2.87 -4.59
CA THR A 174 18.81 -2.81 -3.22
C THR A 174 17.32 -2.50 -3.25
N MET A 175 16.60 -2.83 -2.16
CA MET A 175 15.18 -2.45 -2.01
C MET A 175 14.99 -0.93 -1.99
N VAL A 176 15.94 -0.19 -1.42
CA VAL A 176 15.89 1.29 -1.39
C VAL A 176 15.98 1.85 -2.81
N ASP A 177 16.86 1.31 -3.66
CA ASP A 177 16.96 1.73 -5.06
C ASP A 177 15.68 1.42 -5.83
N LEU A 178 15.08 0.24 -5.61
CA LEU A 178 13.81 -0.16 -6.22
C LEU A 178 12.68 0.81 -5.82
N VAL A 179 12.53 1.10 -4.53
CA VAL A 179 11.47 2.00 -4.04
C VAL A 179 11.70 3.42 -4.56
N THR A 180 12.95 3.90 -4.53
CA THR A 180 13.30 5.22 -5.07
C THR A 180 12.96 5.30 -6.56
N GLY A 181 13.42 4.33 -7.36
CA GLY A 181 13.14 4.28 -8.79
C GLY A 181 11.65 4.17 -9.11
N THR A 182 10.87 3.47 -8.29
CA THR A 182 9.42 3.35 -8.45
C THR A 182 8.71 4.66 -8.14
N LEU A 183 8.97 5.25 -6.97
CA LEU A 183 8.34 6.50 -6.52
C LEU A 183 8.66 7.68 -7.43
N THR A 184 9.86 7.73 -7.98
CA THR A 184 10.29 8.81 -8.89
C THR A 184 10.19 8.46 -10.37
N GLY A 185 9.53 7.35 -10.69
CA GLY A 185 9.56 6.77 -12.02
C GLY A 185 8.20 6.63 -12.69
N ARG A 186 8.21 5.88 -13.78
CA ARG A 186 7.06 5.65 -14.66
C ARG A 186 5.82 5.17 -13.94
N ASN A 187 5.99 4.28 -12.97
CA ASN A 187 4.86 3.64 -12.28
C ASN A 187 4.05 4.66 -11.48
N TYR A 188 4.69 5.75 -11.01
CA TYR A 188 4.06 6.85 -10.30
C TYR A 188 3.72 8.05 -11.19
N GLY A 189 3.85 7.91 -12.51
CA GLY A 189 3.50 8.96 -13.46
C GLY A 189 4.67 9.83 -13.91
N TRP A 190 5.89 9.63 -13.42
CA TRP A 190 7.02 10.50 -13.78
C TRP A 190 7.68 10.11 -15.11
N LEU A 191 8.18 11.10 -15.83
CA LEU A 191 9.07 10.91 -16.98
C LEU A 191 10.54 10.75 -16.55
N PRO A 192 11.42 10.18 -17.40
CA PRO A 192 12.82 9.95 -17.06
C PRO A 192 13.60 11.20 -16.61
N ASN A 193 13.20 12.40 -17.05
CA ASN A 193 13.82 13.67 -16.71
C ASN A 193 13.12 14.44 -15.56
N GLU A 194 12.13 13.83 -14.90
CA GLU A 194 11.33 14.48 -13.86
C GLU A 194 11.65 14.02 -12.43
N GLN A 195 12.72 13.24 -12.25
CA GLN A 195 13.10 12.69 -10.94
C GLN A 195 13.20 13.78 -9.86
N THR A 196 13.81 14.92 -10.15
CA THR A 196 13.90 16.05 -9.20
C THR A 196 12.54 16.61 -8.82
N SER A 197 11.60 16.68 -9.77
CA SER A 197 10.22 17.11 -9.53
C SER A 197 9.49 16.12 -8.63
N ALA A 198 9.69 14.81 -8.85
CA ALA A 198 9.12 13.76 -8.02
C ALA A 198 9.61 13.84 -6.56
N ILE A 199 10.92 14.00 -6.37
CA ILE A 199 11.53 14.14 -5.04
C ILE A 199 10.99 15.39 -4.33
N SER A 200 10.98 16.54 -5.03
CA SER A 200 10.47 17.79 -4.46
C SER A 200 9.00 17.68 -4.07
N HIS A 201 8.20 16.96 -4.86
CA HIS A 201 6.78 16.71 -4.60
C HIS A 201 6.58 15.83 -3.36
N ILE A 202 7.26 14.69 -3.29
CA ILE A 202 7.20 13.78 -2.12
C ILE A 202 7.59 14.53 -0.84
N ALA A 203 8.67 15.31 -0.90
CA ALA A 203 9.12 16.10 0.24
C ALA A 203 8.09 17.17 0.64
N LYS A 204 7.37 17.77 -0.33
CA LYS A 204 6.26 18.69 -0.04
C LYS A 204 5.14 17.97 0.73
N ILE A 205 4.70 16.80 0.27
CA ILE A 205 3.68 16.01 0.96
C ILE A 205 4.13 15.68 2.39
N ILE A 206 5.35 15.19 2.57
CA ILE A 206 5.89 14.85 3.91
C ILE A 206 5.90 16.07 4.85
N ARG A 207 6.26 17.25 4.33
CA ARG A 207 6.34 18.49 5.12
C ARG A 207 4.97 19.07 5.47
N GLU A 208 3.99 18.95 4.60
CA GLU A 208 2.70 19.65 4.66
C GLU A 208 1.52 18.75 5.05
N ASP A 209 1.72 17.45 5.13
CA ASP A 209 0.74 16.52 5.70
C ASP A 209 0.39 16.93 7.14
N SER A 210 -0.91 17.05 7.40
CA SER A 210 -1.46 17.41 8.72
C SER A 210 -1.78 16.20 9.59
N GLY A 211 -1.81 15.00 9.00
CA GLY A 211 -2.31 13.79 9.67
C GLY A 211 -3.84 13.68 9.71
N ALA A 212 -4.58 14.62 9.14
CA ALA A 212 -6.05 14.64 9.19
C ALA A 212 -6.75 13.75 8.15
N GLY A 213 -6.04 13.28 7.11
CA GLY A 213 -6.61 12.43 6.07
C GLY A 213 -6.92 11.02 6.54
N ASP A 214 -7.88 10.35 5.90
CA ASP A 214 -8.40 9.02 6.29
C ASP A 214 -7.28 7.99 6.51
N LEU A 215 -6.35 7.88 5.55
CA LEU A 215 -5.20 6.99 5.68
C LEU A 215 -4.33 7.34 6.90
N ALA A 216 -4.12 8.62 7.21
CA ALA A 216 -3.34 8.98 8.40
C ALA A 216 -4.07 8.62 9.69
N GLN A 217 -5.40 8.72 9.72
CA GLN A 217 -6.23 8.36 10.89
C GLN A 217 -6.16 6.87 11.24
N GLU A 218 -6.04 6.00 10.22
CA GLU A 218 -5.78 4.56 10.42
C GLU A 218 -4.44 4.28 11.11
N PHE A 219 -3.49 5.23 11.01
CA PHE A 219 -2.14 5.15 11.58
C PHE A 219 -1.92 6.22 12.66
N GLY A 220 -2.90 6.39 13.54
CA GLY A 220 -2.81 7.24 14.73
C GLY A 220 -2.98 8.74 14.50
N GLY A 221 -3.39 9.16 13.30
CA GLY A 221 -3.63 10.57 12.97
C GLY A 221 -2.36 11.43 12.96
N LEU A 222 -1.18 10.80 12.84
CA LEU A 222 0.10 11.49 12.85
C LEU A 222 0.40 12.10 11.48
N SER A 223 0.91 13.34 11.46
CA SER A 223 1.53 13.86 10.24
C SER A 223 2.82 13.11 9.93
N TYR A 224 3.20 13.02 8.64
CA TYR A 224 4.51 12.49 8.27
C TYR A 224 5.67 13.25 8.92
N ARG A 225 5.52 14.57 9.13
CA ARG A 225 6.51 15.37 9.85
C ARG A 225 6.73 14.85 11.27
N VAL A 226 5.65 14.66 12.03
CA VAL A 226 5.73 14.13 13.40
C VAL A 226 6.31 12.71 13.37
N LEU A 227 5.78 11.86 12.49
CA LEU A 227 6.18 10.46 12.36
C LEU A 227 7.67 10.28 12.07
N PHE A 228 8.18 10.94 11.02
CA PHE A 228 9.58 10.78 10.60
C PHE A 228 10.58 11.55 11.46
N THR A 229 10.15 12.58 12.18
CA THR A 229 11.03 13.19 13.19
C THR A 229 11.21 12.22 14.37
N GLY A 230 10.14 11.51 14.77
CA GLY A 230 10.21 10.42 15.75
C GLY A 230 10.57 10.86 17.18
N THR A 231 10.46 12.15 17.50
CA THR A 231 10.80 12.70 18.83
C THR A 231 9.59 13.22 19.59
N ASP A 232 8.41 13.26 18.98
CA ASP A 232 7.20 13.76 19.63
C ASP A 232 6.68 12.72 20.64
N PRO A 233 6.50 13.08 21.92
CA PRO A 233 6.06 12.16 22.96
C PRO A 233 4.61 11.66 22.78
N SER A 234 3.83 12.26 21.88
CA SER A 234 2.48 11.81 21.55
C SER A 234 2.44 10.63 20.58
N ILE A 235 3.58 10.26 19.96
CA ILE A 235 3.66 9.14 19.03
C ILE A 235 3.43 7.83 19.81
N PRO A 236 2.39 7.04 19.46
CA PRO A 236 2.18 5.71 20.02
C PRO A 236 3.37 4.80 19.77
N GLN A 237 3.63 3.86 20.69
CA GLN A 237 4.83 3.02 20.63
C GLN A 237 4.90 2.16 19.36
N GLU A 238 3.74 1.75 18.85
CA GLU A 238 3.54 1.01 17.60
C GLU A 238 3.91 1.82 16.34
N PHE A 239 4.01 3.16 16.43
CA PHE A 239 4.39 4.02 15.31
C PHE A 239 5.73 4.73 15.54
N LEU A 240 6.36 4.56 16.69
CA LEU A 240 7.63 5.21 17.02
C LEU A 240 8.81 4.54 16.29
N ILE A 241 9.21 5.13 15.17
CA ILE A 241 10.32 4.59 14.37
C ILE A 241 11.68 4.65 15.11
N PRO A 242 12.55 3.65 14.89
CA PRO A 242 13.95 3.65 15.35
C PRO A 242 14.73 4.89 14.89
N GLU A 243 15.72 5.30 15.69
CA GLU A 243 16.54 6.50 15.42
C GLU A 243 17.19 6.50 14.04
N ASN A 244 17.61 5.33 13.53
CA ASN A 244 18.25 5.19 12.22
C ASN A 244 17.31 5.43 11.03
N PHE A 245 16.00 5.50 11.24
CA PHE A 245 14.99 5.83 10.22
C PHE A 245 14.44 7.25 10.36
N ARG A 246 14.84 7.99 11.39
CA ARG A 246 14.38 9.37 11.61
C ARG A 246 15.03 10.32 10.62
N VAL A 247 14.31 11.36 10.25
CA VAL A 247 14.74 12.35 9.26
C VAL A 247 14.44 13.76 9.77
N GLU A 248 15.37 14.68 9.54
CA GLU A 248 15.15 16.12 9.73
C GLU A 248 14.22 16.64 8.62
N VAL A 249 12.91 16.48 8.80
CA VAL A 249 11.88 16.79 7.78
C VAL A 249 11.92 18.24 7.28
N SER A 250 12.44 19.18 8.08
CA SER A 250 12.62 20.57 7.66
C SER A 250 13.70 20.77 6.59
N GLN A 251 14.61 19.80 6.43
CA GLN A 251 15.74 19.81 5.49
C GLN A 251 15.54 18.83 4.33
N ALA A 252 14.53 17.97 4.40
CA ALA A 252 14.08 17.12 3.29
C ALA A 252 13.49 17.98 2.17
#